data_AF-A0A699S478-F1
#
_entry.id   AF-A0A699S478-F1
#
_cell.length_a   1.000
_cell.length_b   1.000
_cell.length_c   1.000
_cell.angle_alpha   90.00
_cell.angle_beta   90.00
_cell.angle_gamma   90.00
#
_symmetry.space_group_name_H-M   'P 1'
#
loop_
_entity.id
_entity.type
_entity.pdbx_description
1 polymer ?
#
loop_
_entity_poly.entity_id
_entity_poly.type
_entity_poly.pdbx_seq_one_letter_code
_entity_poly.pdbx_strand_id
1 'polypeptide(L)'
;LVITALKETLSKLKGKAVVNEAVTLQPIDPELLKIDVAPLAPKLRNNRKAHTDYLRHTQEETTTLREIVESERLLNPLNISLDYACKYTKRIQELLIIL
;
A
#
# COMPACT_ATOMS: atom_id res chain seq x y z
N LEU A 1 -10.38 -19.75 8.54
CA LEU A 1 -9.91 -21.16 8.46
C LEU A 1 -8.58 -21.31 7.70
N VAL A 2 -8.38 -20.65 6.54
CA VAL A 2 -7.14 -20.80 5.72
C VAL A 2 -5.88 -20.22 6.39
N ILE A 3 -5.98 -19.04 7.03
CA ILE A 3 -4.82 -18.36 7.64
C ILE A 3 -4.23 -19.18 8.81
N THR A 4 -5.10 -19.84 9.58
CA THR A 4 -4.68 -20.68 10.72
C THR A 4 -3.94 -21.92 10.24
N ALA A 5 -4.46 -22.59 9.20
CA ALA A 5 -3.83 -23.76 8.60
C ALA A 5 -2.45 -23.42 8.00
N LEU A 6 -2.31 -22.24 7.38
CA LEU A 6 -1.02 -21.76 6.84
C LEU A 6 -0.01 -21.46 7.94
N LYS A 7 -0.45 -20.88 9.06
CA LYS A 7 0.42 -20.58 10.21
C LYS A 7 0.96 -21.86 10.87
N GLU A 8 0.15 -22.90 10.91
CA GLU A 8 0.48 -24.19 11.53
C GLU A 8 1.41 -25.05 10.66
N THR A 9 1.30 -24.97 9.33
CA THR A 9 2.26 -25.62 8.42
C THR A 9 3.63 -24.93 8.49
N LEU A 10 3.67 -23.60 8.55
CA LEU A 10 4.92 -22.84 8.68
C LEU A 10 5.62 -23.08 10.02
N SER A 11 4.87 -23.19 11.13
CA SER A 11 5.46 -23.48 12.44
C SER A 11 6.04 -24.90 12.52
N LYS A 12 5.39 -25.89 11.88
CA LYS A 12 5.93 -27.25 11.73
C LYS A 12 7.21 -27.31 10.91
N LEU A 13 7.33 -26.49 9.86
CA LEU A 13 8.55 -26.39 9.06
C LEU A 13 9.71 -25.76 9.85
N LYS A 14 9.41 -24.78 10.71
CA LYS A 14 10.41 -24.06 11.49
C LYS A 14 11.05 -24.89 12.62
N GLY A 15 10.38 -25.96 13.06
CA GLY A 15 10.84 -26.85 14.14
C GLY A 15 11.61 -28.09 13.67
N LYS A 16 11.70 -28.35 12.36
CA LYS A 16 12.58 -29.39 11.82
C LYS A 16 13.92 -28.73 11.47
N ALA A 17 14.97 -29.17 12.16
CA ALA A 17 16.34 -28.73 11.94
C ALA A 17 16.62 -28.61 10.44
N VAL A 18 16.97 -27.40 10.02
CA VAL A 18 17.46 -27.11 8.68
C VAL A 18 18.72 -27.95 8.49
N VAL A 19 18.58 -29.06 7.78
CA VAL A 19 19.72 -29.83 7.26
C VAL A 19 20.37 -28.90 6.25
N ASN A 20 21.53 -28.36 6.64
CA ASN A 20 22.35 -27.49 5.81
C ASN A 20 23.10 -28.33 4.75
N GLU A 21 22.37 -29.18 4.03
CA GLU A 21 22.86 -29.76 2.79
C GLU A 21 22.68 -28.68 1.73
N ALA A 22 23.78 -28.33 1.07
CA ALA A 22 23.75 -27.53 -0.13
C ALA A 22 22.95 -28.30 -1.19
N VAL A 23 21.63 -28.12 -1.16
CA VAL A 23 20.72 -28.56 -2.20
C VAL A 23 21.16 -27.78 -3.43
N THR A 24 21.77 -28.48 -4.38
CA THR A 24 21.92 -27.96 -5.74
C THR A 24 20.52 -27.59 -6.21
N LEU A 25 20.20 -26.29 -6.22
CA LEU A 25 18.98 -25.77 -6.80
C LEU A 25 19.02 -26.15 -8.27
N GLN A 26 18.35 -27.25 -8.62
CA GLN A 26 18.10 -27.59 -10.00
C GLN A 26 17.45 -26.36 -10.63
N PRO A 27 17.94 -25.84 -11.77
CA PRO A 27 17.34 -24.71 -12.44
C PRO A 27 15.85 -25.03 -12.64
N ILE A 28 14.98 -24.29 -11.95
CA ILE A 28 13.54 -24.44 -12.14
C ILE A 28 13.29 -23.95 -13.56
N ASP A 29 12.76 -24.85 -14.39
CA ASP A 29 12.38 -24.53 -15.75
C ASP A 29 11.55 -23.23 -15.76
N PRO A 30 11.94 -22.18 -16.51
CA PRO A 30 11.18 -20.95 -16.64
C PRO A 30 9.72 -21.18 -17.04
N GLU A 31 9.41 -22.29 -17.73
CA GLU A 31 8.04 -22.71 -18.03
C GLU A 31 7.23 -23.05 -16.76
N LEU A 32 7.87 -23.55 -15.70
CA LEU A 32 7.24 -23.82 -14.40
C LEU A 32 7.06 -22.55 -13.55
N LEU A 33 7.77 -21.47 -13.89
CA LEU A 33 7.60 -20.13 -13.28
C LEU A 33 6.55 -19.30 -13.99
N LYS A 34 5.96 -19.79 -15.09
CA LYS A 34 4.77 -19.20 -15.71
C LYS A 34 3.57 -19.47 -14.80
N ILE A 35 3.41 -18.63 -13.77
CA ILE A 35 2.15 -18.55 -13.06
C ILE A 35 1.15 -17.98 -14.07
N ASP A 36 0.28 -18.85 -14.59
CA ASP A 36 -0.87 -18.43 -15.38
C ASP A 36 -1.85 -17.72 -14.43
N VAL A 37 -1.63 -16.42 -14.22
CA VAL A 37 -2.50 -15.60 -13.39
C VAL A 37 -3.74 -15.32 -14.21
N ALA A 38 -4.81 -16.06 -13.92
CA ALA A 38 -6.12 -15.86 -14.52
C ALA A 38 -6.48 -14.35 -14.50
N PRO A 39 -6.92 -13.78 -15.64
CA PRO A 39 -7.20 -12.36 -15.71
C PRO A 39 -8.25 -11.98 -14.67
N LEU A 40 -7.95 -10.95 -13.87
CA LEU A 40 -8.89 -10.39 -12.91
C LEU A 40 -10.24 -10.14 -13.60
N ALA A 41 -11.31 -10.60 -12.94
CA ALA A 41 -12.67 -10.41 -13.43
C ALA A 41 -12.90 -8.94 -13.83
N PRO A 42 -13.59 -8.64 -14.95
CA PRO A 42 -13.77 -7.28 -15.44
C PRO A 42 -14.26 -6.26 -14.40
N LYS A 43 -15.13 -6.70 -13.47
CA LYS A 43 -15.60 -5.89 -12.33
C LYS A 43 -14.46 -5.45 -11.40
N LEU A 44 -13.51 -6.34 -11.11
CA LEU A 44 -12.34 -6.05 -10.28
C LEU A 44 -11.35 -5.11 -10.99
N ARG A 45 -11.24 -5.19 -12.32
CA ARG A 45 -10.44 -4.24 -13.12
C ARG A 45 -11.01 -2.82 -13.06
N ASN A 46 -12.34 -2.68 -13.15
CA ASN A 46 -13.01 -1.39 -12.98
C ASN A 46 -12.81 -0.83 -11.57
N ASN A 47 -12.83 -1.68 -10.54
CA ASN A 47 -12.55 -1.26 -9.17
C ASN A 47 -11.10 -0.78 -8.99
N ARG A 48 -10.12 -1.43 -9.63
CA ARG A 48 -8.73 -0.95 -9.63
C ARG A 48 -8.63 0.45 -10.24
N LYS A 49 -9.25 0.66 -11.41
CA LYS A 49 -9.23 1.97 -12.08
C LYS A 49 -9.89 3.05 -11.21
N ALA A 50 -11.09 2.77 -10.71
CA ALA A 50 -11.81 3.69 -9.83
C ALA A 50 -11.02 4.03 -8.56
N HIS A 51 -10.33 3.06 -7.97
CA HIS A 51 -9.48 3.28 -6.81
C HIS A 51 -8.31 4.21 -7.12
N THR A 52 -7.61 3.98 -8.24
CA THR A 52 -6.52 4.86 -8.69
C THR A 52 -7.02 6.27 -9.02
N ASP A 53 -8.17 6.39 -9.67
CA ASP A 53 -8.77 7.69 -9.98
C ASP A 53 -9.12 8.46 -8.69
N TYR A 54 -9.64 7.78 -7.68
CA TYR A 54 -9.94 8.37 -6.37
C TYR A 54 -8.68 8.84 -5.62
N LEU A 55 -7.62 8.03 -5.61
CA LEU A 55 -6.34 8.41 -4.99
C LEU A 55 -5.75 9.65 -5.67
N ARG A 56 -5.76 9.68 -7.01
CA ARG A 56 -5.29 10.84 -7.79
C ARG A 56 -6.07 12.12 -7.43
N HIS A 57 -7.40 12.06 -7.41
CA HIS A 57 -8.21 13.21 -7.02
C HIS A 57 -7.95 13.64 -5.58
N THR A 58 -7.80 12.70 -4.66
CA THR A 58 -7.49 13.02 -3.25
C THR A 58 -6.14 13.72 -3.15
N GLN A 59 -5.15 13.35 -3.98
CA GLN A 59 -3.85 13.99 -4.01
C GLN A 59 -3.88 15.41 -4.59
N GLU A 60 -4.68 15.64 -5.63
CA GLU A 60 -4.96 16.97 -6.17
C GLU A 60 -5.61 17.86 -5.10
N GLU A 61 -6.69 17.40 -4.46
CA GLU A 61 -7.38 18.16 -3.40
C GLU A 61 -6.49 18.44 -2.19
N THR A 62 -5.65 17.48 -1.80
CA THR A 62 -4.71 17.66 -0.68
C THR A 62 -3.63 18.70 -1.00
N THR A 63 -3.22 18.79 -2.27
CA THR A 63 -2.29 19.83 -2.74
C THR A 63 -2.94 21.20 -2.66
N THR A 64 -4.17 21.34 -3.17
CA THR A 64 -4.95 22.58 -3.07
C THR A 64 -5.17 23.01 -1.61
N LEU A 65 -5.51 22.06 -0.73
CA LEU A 65 -5.70 22.34 0.69
C LEU A 65 -4.41 22.87 1.35
N ARG A 66 -3.25 22.34 0.97
CA ARG A 66 -1.95 22.83 1.46
C ARG A 66 -1.73 24.29 1.03
N GLU A 67 -1.95 24.61 -0.23
CA GLU A 67 -1.79 25.98 -0.75
C GLU A 67 -2.71 26.98 -0.04
N ILE A 68 -3.96 26.58 0.22
CA ILE A 68 -4.92 27.39 0.99
C ILE A 68 -4.41 27.61 2.41
N VAL A 69 -4.01 26.54 3.13
CA VAL A 69 -3.52 26.66 4.51
C VAL A 69 -2.28 27.54 4.59
N GLU A 70 -1.36 27.43 3.63
CA GLU A 70 -0.16 28.26 3.55
C GLU A 70 -0.53 29.74 3.27
N SER A 71 -1.45 29.99 2.34
CA SER A 71 -1.92 31.35 2.02
C SER A 71 -2.65 32.00 3.20
N GLU A 72 -3.57 31.29 3.85
CA GLU A 72 -4.28 31.77 5.02
C GLU A 72 -3.34 32.02 6.20
N ARG A 73 -2.27 31.22 6.35
CA ARG A 73 -1.26 31.42 7.39
C ARG A 73 -0.45 32.69 7.19
N LEU A 74 -0.23 33.10 5.94
CA LEU A 74 0.40 34.39 5.62
C LEU A 74 -0.53 35.56 5.95
N LEU A 75 -1.84 35.42 5.72
CA LEU A 75 -2.82 36.47 5.99
C LEU A 75 -3.18 36.60 7.48
N ASN A 76 -3.28 35.49 8.19
CA ASN A 76 -3.64 35.45 9.60
C ASN A 76 -2.76 34.49 10.40
N PRO A 77 -1.52 34.90 10.75
CA PRO A 77 -0.55 34.04 11.41
C PRO A 77 -0.96 33.57 12.82
N LEU A 78 -1.88 34.30 13.47
CA LEU A 78 -2.33 34.00 14.84
C LEU A 78 -3.54 33.05 14.88
N ASN A 79 -4.04 32.60 13.73
CA ASN A 79 -5.16 31.67 13.68
C ASN A 79 -4.73 30.26 14.07
N ILE A 80 -5.03 29.87 15.31
CA ILE A 80 -4.72 28.56 15.89
C ILE A 80 -5.38 27.41 15.11
N SER A 81 -6.52 27.64 14.45
CA SER A 81 -7.19 26.62 13.65
C SER A 81 -6.34 26.19 12.44
N LEU A 82 -5.49 27.07 11.90
CA LEU A 82 -4.57 26.74 10.81
C LEU A 82 -3.47 25.76 11.24
N ASP A 83 -3.13 25.75 12.52
CA ASP A 83 -2.15 24.82 13.08
C ASP A 83 -2.68 23.37 13.07
N TYR A 84 -3.99 23.21 13.32
CA TYR A 84 -4.67 21.93 13.14
C TYR A 84 -4.82 21.56 11.66
N ALA A 85 -5.24 22.50 10.81
CA ALA A 85 -5.38 22.27 9.38
C ALA A 85 -4.06 21.77 8.77
N CYS A 86 -2.94 22.42 9.11
CA CYS A 86 -1.60 22.01 8.69
C CYS A 86 -1.25 20.57 9.11
N LYS A 87 -1.55 20.19 10.38
CA LYS A 87 -1.33 18.83 10.88
C LYS A 87 -2.13 17.78 10.11
N TYR A 88 -3.41 18.07 9.82
CA TYR A 88 -4.26 17.14 9.09
C TYR A 88 -3.84 17.01 7.62
N THR A 89 -3.57 18.13 6.94
CA THR A 89 -3.07 18.10 5.56
C THR A 89 -1.78 17.29 5.47
N LYS A 90 -0.85 17.46 6.41
CA LYS A 90 0.38 16.66 6.47
C LYS A 90 0.10 15.17 6.64
N ARG A 91 -0.80 14.79 7.55
CA ARG A 91 -1.19 13.39 7.76
C ARG A 91 -1.84 12.77 6.52
N ILE A 92 -2.68 13.52 5.81
CA ILE A 92 -3.31 13.04 4.57
C ILE A 92 -2.23 12.78 3.51
N GLN A 93 -1.26 13.68 3.35
CA GLN A 93 -0.13 13.47 2.43
C GLN A 93 0.69 12.22 2.80
N GLU A 94 1.00 12.02 4.09
CA GLU A 94 1.73 10.83 4.57
C GLU A 94 0.95 9.54 4.29
N LEU A 95 -0.38 9.56 4.46
CA LEU A 95 -1.25 8.42 4.16
C LEU A 95 -1.31 8.12 2.66
N LEU A 96 -1.35 9.15 1.81
CA LEU A 96 -1.38 8.96 0.34
C LEU A 96 -0.07 8.40 -0.21
N ILE A 97 1.07 8.59 0.47
CA ILE A 97 2.37 8.05 0.04
C ILE A 97 2.44 6.51 0.22
N ILE A 98 1.69 5.97 1.19
CA ILE A 98 1.74 4.55 1.54
C ILE A 98 0.63 3.70 0.89
N LEU A 99 -0.32 4.34 0.19
CA LEU A 99 -1.44 3.70 -0.52
C LEU A 99 -1.12 3.54 -2.00
#